data_AF-A0A1H2SFP5-F1
#
_entry.id   AF-A0A1H2SFP5-F1
#
_cell.length_a   1.000
_cell.length_b   1.000
_cell.length_c   1.000
_cell.angle_alpha   90.00
_cell.angle_beta   90.00
_cell.angle_gamma   90.00
#
_symmetry.space_group_name_H-M   'P 1'
#
loop_
_entity.id
_entity.type
_entity.pdbx_description
1 polymer ?
#
loop_
_entity_poly.entity_id
_entity_poly.type
_entity_poly.pdbx_seq_one_letter_code
_entity_poly.pdbx_strand_id
1 'polypeptide(L)'
;MTMRYIPRATWLSVPLLALALSACQNVDANGPQASRADTATAPIDMTRTADGACWAGDVFAHPMTGPDGAPGPMEVQIFETPCPEMLTPEVVETLQRALQVRGYHAGPVSGQMDATTRAAVHAFQRSAGIDTAVLSADTARDLGLMPHRPEPL
;
A
#
# COMPACT_ATOMS: atom_id res chain seq x y z
N MET A 1 24.01 61.78 -41.97
CA MET A 1 25.48 61.91 -42.03
C MET A 1 26.07 60.68 -42.70
N THR A 2 26.73 60.90 -43.83
CA THR A 2 27.82 60.16 -44.49
C THR A 2 28.41 58.89 -43.85
N MET A 3 28.32 57.83 -44.66
CA MET A 3 29.21 56.68 -44.87
C MET A 3 30.71 56.90 -44.57
N ARG A 4 31.36 55.92 -43.91
CA ARG A 4 32.61 55.22 -44.34
C ARG A 4 33.25 54.44 -43.19
N TYR A 5 33.22 53.10 -43.23
CA TYR A 5 34.41 52.28 -42.96
C TYR A 5 34.26 50.82 -43.47
N ILE A 6 35.11 50.45 -44.41
CA ILE A 6 35.48 49.11 -44.95
C ILE A 6 36.99 49.32 -45.30
N PRO A 7 37.99 48.40 -45.14
CA PRO A 7 37.96 46.93 -45.34
C PRO A 7 38.90 46.03 -44.46
N ARG A 8 38.74 44.70 -44.64
CA ARG A 8 39.76 43.60 -44.76
C ARG A 8 40.74 43.32 -43.60
N ALA A 9 41.23 42.11 -43.32
CA ALA A 9 40.98 40.72 -43.73
C ALA A 9 42.02 39.85 -42.99
N THR A 10 41.60 38.77 -42.33
CA THR A 10 42.46 37.60 -41.98
C THR A 10 41.50 36.50 -41.51
N TRP A 11 41.04 35.58 -42.36
CA TRP A 11 41.64 34.28 -42.71
C TRP A 11 42.13 33.45 -41.52
N LEU A 12 41.53 32.25 -41.41
CA LEU A 12 41.89 31.07 -40.62
C LEU A 12 41.67 31.19 -39.10
N SER A 13 41.00 30.28 -38.40
CA SER A 13 40.79 28.85 -38.63
C SER A 13 39.48 28.42 -37.97
N VAL A 14 38.72 27.55 -38.61
CA VAL A 14 37.83 26.62 -37.91
C VAL A 14 38.72 25.57 -37.27
N PRO A 15 38.64 25.38 -35.95
CA PRO A 15 38.69 24.02 -35.44
C PRO A 15 37.50 23.73 -34.55
N LEU A 16 36.88 22.60 -34.89
CA LEU A 16 36.30 21.64 -33.96
C LEU A 16 35.29 22.18 -32.95
N LEU A 17 34.02 21.97 -33.30
CA LEU A 17 33.20 20.99 -32.59
C LEU A 17 33.46 20.93 -31.06
N ALA A 18 33.21 22.05 -30.37
CA ALA A 18 33.00 22.01 -28.94
C ALA A 18 31.61 21.39 -28.70
N LEU A 19 31.55 20.07 -28.78
CA LEU A 19 30.60 19.28 -28.01
C LEU A 19 30.90 19.59 -26.54
N ALA A 20 30.37 20.72 -26.05
CA ALA A 20 30.09 20.86 -24.64
C ALA A 20 28.94 19.88 -24.37
N LEU A 21 29.30 18.60 -24.19
CA LEU A 21 28.52 17.73 -23.34
C LEU A 21 28.37 18.50 -22.05
N SER A 22 27.17 19.04 -21.85
CA SER A 22 26.67 19.45 -20.57
C SER A 22 26.82 18.25 -19.65
N ALA A 23 27.98 18.09 -19.02
CA ALA A 23 28.10 17.27 -17.84
C ALA A 23 27.15 17.96 -16.85
N CYS A 24 26.00 17.32 -16.60
CA CYS A 24 25.10 17.70 -15.54
C CYS A 24 25.91 17.70 -14.24
N GLN A 25 26.38 18.90 -13.90
CA GLN A 25 26.64 19.42 -12.57
C GLN A 25 26.02 18.51 -11.50
N ASN A 26 26.92 17.76 -10.86
CA ASN A 26 26.94 17.41 -9.45
C ASN A 26 25.58 17.12 -8.82
N VAL A 27 25.15 15.86 -8.91
CA VAL A 27 24.36 15.29 -7.83
C VAL A 27 25.34 14.99 -6.71
N ASP A 28 25.39 15.87 -5.72
CA ASP A 28 25.93 15.51 -4.42
C ASP A 28 25.23 14.22 -3.95
N ALA A 29 26.00 13.25 -3.49
CA ALA A 29 25.54 11.96 -2.97
C ALA A 29 24.80 12.09 -1.61
N ASN A 30 24.01 13.16 -1.47
CA ASN A 30 23.23 13.53 -0.28
C ASN A 30 21.90 14.19 -0.69
N GLY A 31 21.22 13.64 -1.71
CA GLY A 31 19.75 13.65 -1.68
C GLY A 31 19.27 12.85 -0.46
N PRO A 32 18.01 12.97 -0.01
CA PRO A 32 17.47 12.02 0.96
C PRO A 32 17.65 10.66 0.33
N GLN A 33 18.67 9.92 0.78
CA GLN A 33 18.78 8.53 0.43
C GLN A 33 17.47 7.99 0.95
N ALA A 34 16.60 7.54 0.05
CA ALA A 34 15.63 6.53 0.40
C ALA A 34 16.51 5.50 1.09
N SER A 35 16.48 5.53 2.43
CA SER A 35 17.41 4.78 3.25
C SER A 35 17.34 3.40 2.64
N ARG A 36 18.48 2.87 2.17
CA ARG A 36 18.55 1.44 1.91
C ARG A 36 17.96 0.88 3.19
N ALA A 37 16.75 0.34 3.11
CA ALA A 37 16.29 -0.57 4.12
C ALA A 37 17.47 -1.53 4.19
N ASP A 38 18.17 -1.54 5.32
CA ASP A 38 19.23 -2.49 5.52
C ASP A 38 18.63 -3.82 5.10
N THR A 39 19.10 -4.36 3.97
CA THR A 39 18.87 -5.74 3.59
C THR A 39 19.69 -6.57 4.57
N ALA A 40 19.36 -6.45 5.86
CA ALA A 40 19.26 -7.62 6.68
C ALA A 40 18.23 -8.47 5.94
N THR A 41 18.72 -9.45 5.19
CA THR A 41 17.98 -10.65 4.84
C THR A 41 17.62 -11.33 6.17
N ALA A 42 16.70 -10.72 6.92
CA ALA A 42 15.84 -11.45 7.81
C ALA A 42 15.14 -12.47 6.91
N PRO A 43 15.01 -13.74 7.34
CA PRO A 43 14.14 -14.65 6.62
C PRO A 43 12.81 -13.93 6.41
N ILE A 44 12.24 -14.02 5.21
CA ILE A 44 10.82 -13.74 5.00
C ILE A 44 10.06 -14.67 5.95
N ASP A 45 9.89 -14.24 7.19
CA ASP A 45 9.01 -14.87 8.15
C ASP A 45 7.60 -14.52 7.68
N MET A 46 7.10 -15.39 6.81
CA MET A 46 5.78 -15.27 6.20
C MET A 46 4.65 -15.36 7.23
N THR A 47 4.96 -15.39 8.55
CA THR A 47 3.99 -15.70 9.60
C THR A 47 3.58 -14.54 10.51
N ARG A 48 4.28 -13.39 10.58
CA ARG A 48 3.83 -12.27 11.44
C ARG A 48 4.52 -10.93 11.13
N THR A 49 3.79 -9.82 11.06
CA THR A 49 4.38 -8.46 11.14
C THR A 49 4.73 -8.10 12.60
N ALA A 50 5.55 -7.07 12.81
CA ALA A 50 5.95 -6.58 14.14
C ALA A 50 4.75 -6.14 15.02
N ASP A 51 3.65 -5.71 14.40
CA ASP A 51 2.42 -5.28 15.05
C ASP A 51 1.37 -6.41 15.23
N GLY A 52 1.76 -7.67 14.98
CA GLY A 52 0.92 -8.84 15.29
C GLY A 52 -0.15 -9.17 14.25
N ALA A 53 -0.02 -8.65 13.04
CA ALA A 53 -0.86 -9.05 11.91
C ALA A 53 -0.20 -10.17 11.09
N CYS A 54 -1.04 -10.94 10.42
CA CYS A 54 -0.71 -12.10 9.60
C CYS A 54 -1.18 -11.83 8.16
N TRP A 55 -0.60 -12.52 7.18
CA TRP A 55 -1.05 -12.41 5.80
C TRP A 55 -2.25 -13.34 5.55
N ALA A 56 -3.33 -12.81 4.96
CA ALA A 56 -4.49 -13.56 4.48
C ALA A 56 -4.67 -13.38 2.96
N GLY A 57 -4.98 -14.47 2.26
CA GLY A 57 -5.05 -14.53 0.79
C GLY A 57 -6.47 -14.63 0.21
N ASP A 58 -7.51 -14.26 0.96
CA ASP A 58 -8.90 -14.54 0.59
C ASP A 58 -9.61 -13.45 -0.22
N VAL A 59 -8.91 -12.38 -0.65
CA VAL A 59 -9.56 -11.28 -1.39
C VAL A 59 -9.75 -11.70 -2.85
N PHE A 60 -10.92 -12.31 -3.05
CA PHE A 60 -11.69 -12.46 -4.29
C PHE A 60 -11.10 -13.21 -5.48
N ALA A 61 -11.78 -14.31 -5.80
CA ALA A 61 -12.08 -14.67 -7.17
C ALA A 61 -13.31 -13.85 -7.67
N HIS A 62 -13.11 -12.64 -8.21
CA HIS A 62 -14.14 -12.07 -9.08
C HIS A 62 -14.02 -12.80 -10.43
N PRO A 63 -15.05 -13.52 -10.91
CA PRO A 63 -15.04 -13.96 -12.29
C PRO A 63 -15.21 -12.70 -13.14
N MET A 64 -14.10 -12.13 -13.61
CA MET A 64 -14.16 -11.34 -14.84
C MET A 64 -14.50 -12.35 -15.93
N THR A 65 -15.79 -12.60 -16.17
CA THR A 65 -16.19 -13.19 -17.45
C THR A 65 -15.81 -12.17 -18.50
N GLY A 66 -14.82 -12.53 -19.31
CA GLY A 66 -14.50 -11.74 -20.49
C GLY A 66 -15.73 -11.56 -21.38
N PRO A 67 -15.68 -10.69 -22.40
CA PRO A 67 -16.77 -10.55 -23.36
C PRO A 67 -17.16 -11.87 -24.06
N ASP A 68 -16.32 -12.90 -23.94
CA ASP A 68 -16.46 -14.27 -24.42
C ASP A 68 -17.05 -15.27 -23.41
N GLY A 69 -17.35 -14.84 -22.18
CA GLY A 69 -17.89 -15.73 -21.13
C GLY A 69 -16.87 -16.72 -20.56
N ALA A 70 -15.59 -16.59 -20.91
CA ALA A 70 -14.52 -17.38 -20.32
C ALA A 70 -14.20 -16.87 -18.91
N PRO A 71 -13.93 -17.77 -17.94
CA PRO A 71 -13.42 -17.35 -16.63
C PRO A 71 -12.06 -16.68 -16.82
N GLY A 72 -11.97 -15.41 -16.43
CA GLY A 72 -10.72 -14.66 -16.42
C GLY A 72 -9.69 -15.18 -15.40
N PRO A 73 -8.47 -14.65 -15.41
CA PRO A 73 -7.46 -15.01 -14.42
C PRO A 73 -7.97 -14.72 -13.01
N MET A 74 -7.77 -15.67 -12.09
CA MET A 74 -8.03 -15.46 -10.67
C MET A 74 -6.96 -14.52 -10.10
N GLU A 75 -7.29 -13.23 -9.98
CA GLU A 75 -6.42 -12.28 -9.29
C GLU A 75 -6.58 -12.49 -7.78
N VAL A 76 -5.55 -13.02 -7.13
CA VAL A 76 -5.54 -13.21 -5.67
C VAL A 76 -5.01 -11.92 -5.05
N GLN A 77 -5.88 -11.17 -4.38
CA GLN A 77 -5.41 -10.05 -3.58
C GLN A 77 -5.04 -10.55 -2.17
N ILE A 78 -3.78 -10.32 -1.81
CA ILE A 78 -3.24 -10.66 -0.49
C ILE A 78 -3.29 -9.40 0.36
N PHE A 79 -3.76 -9.53 1.59
CA PHE A 79 -3.87 -8.44 2.55
C PHE A 79 -3.46 -8.91 3.93
N GLU A 80 -3.27 -7.92 4.79
CA GLU A 80 -2.93 -8.13 6.18
C GLU A 80 -4.22 -8.32 6.99
N THR A 81 -4.27 -9.34 7.85
CA THR A 81 -5.37 -9.64 8.78
C THR A 81 -4.81 -9.72 10.20
N PRO A 82 -5.58 -9.44 11.26
CA PRO A 82 -5.14 -9.75 12.63
C PRO A 82 -4.78 -11.24 12.74
N CYS A 83 -3.65 -11.57 13.37
CA CYS A 83 -3.29 -12.96 13.55
C CYS A 83 -4.36 -13.71 14.38
N PRO A 84 -4.65 -15.00 14.09
CA PRO A 84 -5.69 -15.74 14.79
C PRO A 84 -5.51 -15.79 16.32
N GLU A 85 -4.26 -15.83 16.76
CA GLU A 85 -3.88 -15.80 18.19
C GLU A 85 -4.23 -14.48 18.90
N MET A 86 -4.34 -13.38 18.15
CA MET A 86 -4.74 -12.06 18.67
C MET A 86 -6.27 -11.91 18.69
N LEU A 87 -7.01 -12.71 17.93
CA LEU A 87 -8.47 -12.72 17.90
C LEU A 87 -9.03 -13.57 19.06
N THR A 88 -8.63 -13.24 20.28
CA THR A 88 -9.17 -13.87 21.49
C THR A 88 -10.65 -13.52 21.65
N PRO A 89 -11.42 -14.28 22.45
CA PRO A 89 -12.83 -13.98 22.68
C PRO A 89 -13.07 -12.54 23.12
N GLU A 90 -12.23 -12.00 24.00
CA GLU A 90 -12.34 -10.61 24.50
C GLU A 90 -12.14 -9.56 23.39
N VAL A 91 -11.24 -9.84 22.46
CA VAL A 91 -11.03 -9.00 21.27
C VAL A 91 -12.23 -9.10 20.33
N VAL A 92 -12.78 -10.29 20.12
CA VAL A 92 -13.99 -10.49 19.31
C VAL A 92 -15.21 -9.83 19.95
N GLU A 93 -15.33 -9.84 21.27
CA GLU A 93 -16.39 -9.10 21.94
C GLU A 93 -16.26 -7.59 21.71
N THR A 94 -15.02 -7.08 21.73
CA THR A 94 -14.74 -5.67 21.44
C THR A 94 -15.10 -5.32 20.00
N LEU A 95 -14.76 -6.20 19.04
CA LEU A 95 -15.19 -6.11 17.65
C LEU A 95 -16.73 -6.06 17.54
N GLN A 96 -17.43 -7.00 18.17
CA GLN A 96 -18.90 -7.07 18.13
C GLN A 96 -19.56 -5.82 18.73
N ARG A 97 -19.01 -5.26 19.82
CA ARG A 97 -19.45 -3.99 20.39
C ARG A 97 -19.21 -2.83 19.44
N ALA A 98 -18.02 -2.76 18.85
CA ALA A 98 -17.66 -1.70 17.91
C ALA A 98 -18.55 -1.71 16.65
N LEU A 99 -18.92 -2.91 16.16
CA LEU A 99 -19.86 -3.10 15.05
C LEU A 99 -21.31 -2.80 15.44
N GLN A 100 -21.73 -3.11 16.67
CA GLN A 100 -23.05 -2.76 17.19
C GLN A 100 -23.27 -1.24 17.25
N VAL A 101 -22.31 -0.51 17.80
CA VAL A 101 -22.38 0.97 17.89
C VAL A 101 -22.52 1.61 16.50
N ARG A 102 -21.95 0.98 15.48
CA ARG A 102 -22.01 1.43 14.08
C ARG A 102 -23.21 0.87 13.30
N GLY A 103 -24.05 0.04 13.93
CA GLY A 103 -25.26 -0.52 13.33
C GLY A 103 -25.05 -1.73 12.41
N TYR A 104 -23.86 -2.34 12.38
CA TYR A 104 -23.55 -3.48 11.52
C TYR A 104 -23.79 -4.85 12.17
N HIS A 105 -23.85 -4.91 13.51
CA HIS A 105 -24.09 -6.15 14.25
C HIS A 105 -25.37 -6.02 15.09
N ALA A 106 -26.35 -6.90 14.85
CA ALA A 106 -27.61 -6.95 15.57
C ALA A 106 -27.72 -8.30 16.28
N GLY A 107 -27.00 -8.46 17.39
CA GLY A 107 -26.94 -9.71 18.13
C GLY A 107 -26.18 -9.56 19.45
N PRO A 108 -26.25 -10.58 20.33
CA PRO A 108 -25.52 -10.58 21.59
C PRO A 108 -24.01 -10.56 21.34
N VAL A 109 -23.28 -9.92 22.26
CA VAL A 109 -21.81 -9.98 22.30
C VAL A 109 -21.42 -11.37 22.82
N SER A 110 -21.03 -12.27 21.93
CA SER A 110 -20.71 -13.67 22.23
C SER A 110 -19.22 -13.95 22.36
N GLY A 111 -18.36 -13.05 21.87
CA GLY A 111 -16.92 -13.28 21.77
C GLY A 111 -16.54 -14.35 20.74
N GLN A 112 -17.48 -14.81 19.92
CA GLN A 112 -17.23 -15.81 18.89
C GLN A 112 -17.24 -15.18 17.50
N MET A 113 -16.21 -15.48 16.71
CA MET A 113 -16.15 -15.10 15.29
C MET A 113 -17.06 -16.03 14.47
N ASP A 114 -18.37 -15.90 14.68
CA ASP A 114 -19.42 -16.70 14.05
C ASP A 114 -19.87 -16.14 12.70
N ALA A 115 -20.87 -16.76 12.08
CA ALA A 115 -21.38 -16.32 10.78
C ALA A 115 -22.01 -14.92 10.84
N THR A 116 -22.70 -14.59 11.93
CA THR A 116 -23.32 -13.28 12.15
C THR A 116 -22.25 -12.19 12.29
N THR A 117 -21.18 -12.46 13.03
CA THR A 117 -20.04 -11.56 13.23
C THR A 117 -19.29 -11.37 11.91
N ARG A 118 -19.03 -12.44 11.14
CA ARG A 118 -18.42 -12.33 9.82
C ARG A 118 -19.27 -11.54 8.83
N ALA A 119 -20.59 -11.71 8.85
CA ALA A 119 -21.50 -10.92 8.02
C ALA A 119 -21.48 -9.43 8.40
N ALA A 120 -21.40 -9.12 9.70
CA ALA A 120 -21.26 -7.75 10.18
C ALA A 120 -19.92 -7.11 9.77
N VAL A 121 -18.81 -7.87 9.86
CA VAL A 121 -17.49 -7.45 9.38
C VAL A 121 -17.55 -7.19 7.87
N HIS A 122 -18.10 -8.12 7.09
CA HIS A 122 -18.27 -7.99 5.65
C HIS A 122 -19.03 -6.71 5.28
N ALA A 123 -20.18 -6.47 5.91
CA ALA A 123 -20.99 -5.29 5.66
C ALA A 123 -20.25 -3.98 6.01
N PHE A 124 -19.52 -3.97 7.13
CA PHE A 124 -18.71 -2.81 7.53
C PHE A 124 -17.59 -2.53 6.52
N GLN A 125 -16.84 -3.56 6.14
CA GLN A 125 -15.72 -3.45 5.20
C GLN A 125 -16.18 -3.06 3.79
N ARG A 126 -17.34 -3.55 3.36
CA ARG A 126 -17.92 -3.20 2.06
C ARG A 126 -18.24 -1.71 1.95
N SER A 127 -18.60 -1.06 3.07
CA SER A 127 -18.78 0.39 3.11
C SER A 127 -17.47 1.17 2.89
N ALA A 128 -16.32 0.53 3.18
CA ALA A 128 -14.97 1.05 2.94
C ALA A 128 -14.35 0.54 1.61
N GLY A 129 -15.13 -0.14 0.76
CA GLY A 129 -14.68 -0.67 -0.53
C GLY A 129 -13.93 -2.01 -0.46
N ILE A 130 -13.91 -2.67 0.70
CA ILE A 130 -13.29 -3.99 0.91
C ILE A 130 -14.40 -5.04 0.97
N ASP A 131 -14.51 -5.90 -0.03
CA ASP A 131 -15.66 -6.82 -0.10
C ASP A 131 -15.43 -8.17 0.63
N THR A 132 -14.41 -8.35 1.49
CA THR A 132 -14.21 -9.64 2.19
C THR A 132 -14.93 -9.72 3.54
N ALA A 133 -15.27 -10.93 3.97
CA ALA A 133 -15.76 -11.23 5.32
C ALA A 133 -14.64 -11.52 6.34
N VAL A 134 -13.39 -11.62 5.89
CA VAL A 134 -12.21 -11.70 6.75
C VAL A 134 -11.84 -10.30 7.21
N LEU A 135 -11.58 -10.15 8.50
CA LEU A 135 -11.22 -8.86 9.09
C LEU A 135 -9.84 -8.42 8.60
N SER A 136 -9.76 -7.29 7.88
CA SER A 136 -8.48 -6.69 7.50
C SER A 136 -7.80 -6.04 8.71
N ALA A 137 -6.47 -6.00 8.73
CA ALA A 137 -5.71 -5.36 9.78
C ALA A 137 -5.94 -3.84 9.79
N ASP A 138 -6.19 -3.22 8.64
CA ASP A 138 -6.55 -1.81 8.55
C ASP A 138 -7.91 -1.55 9.19
N THR A 139 -8.92 -2.36 8.87
CA THR A 139 -10.23 -2.34 9.53
C THR A 139 -10.08 -2.53 11.04
N ALA A 140 -9.22 -3.46 11.48
CA ALA A 140 -8.98 -3.72 12.89
C ALA A 140 -8.33 -2.52 13.60
N ARG A 141 -7.42 -1.80 12.94
CA ARG A 141 -6.83 -0.53 13.44
C ARG A 141 -7.88 0.56 13.54
N ASP A 142 -8.73 0.71 12.52
CA ASP A 142 -9.82 1.71 12.51
C ASP A 142 -10.85 1.46 13.61
N LEU A 143 -11.04 0.20 13.99
CA LEU A 143 -11.91 -0.21 15.10
C LEU A 143 -11.20 -0.18 16.46
N GLY A 144 -9.90 0.15 16.50
CA GLY A 144 -9.09 0.20 17.72
C GLY A 144 -8.78 -1.17 18.33
N LEU A 145 -8.86 -2.23 17.53
CA LEU A 145 -8.57 -3.62 17.93
C LEU A 145 -7.09 -3.97 17.81
N MET A 146 -6.34 -3.17 17.05
CA MET A 146 -4.90 -3.31 16.85
C MET A 146 -4.21 -1.96 17.06
N PRO A 147 -2.94 -1.96 17.50
CA PRO A 147 -2.16 -0.73 17.58
C PRO A 147 -2.07 -0.09 16.19
N HIS A 148 -2.33 1.22 16.13
CA HIS A 148 -2.05 1.98 14.92
C HIS A 148 -0.54 2.03 14.71
N ARG A 149 -0.09 1.72 13.49
CA ARG A 149 1.32 1.83 13.13
C ARG A 149 1.70 3.32 13.20
N PRO A 150 2.66 3.73 14.05
CA PRO A 150 3.14 5.10 14.01
C PRO A 150 3.84 5.33 12.66
N GLU A 151 3.47 6.40 11.95
CA GLU A 151 4.29 6.89 10.83
C GLU A 151 5.68 7.22 11.36
N PRO A 152 6.76 6.80 10.67
CA PRO A 152 8.08 7.29 11.01
C PRO A 152 8.12 8.79 10.74
N LEU A 153 8.35 9.56 11.81
CA LEU A 153 8.57 11.02 11.78
C LEU A 153 9.84 11.38 11.01
#